data_AF-M5BUE3-F1
#
_entry.id   AF-M5BUE3-F1
#
_cell.length_a   1.000
_cell.length_b   1.000
_cell.length_c   1.000
_cell.angle_alpha   90.00
_cell.angle_beta   90.00
_cell.angle_gamma   90.00
#
_symmetry.space_group_name_H-M   'P 1'
#
loop_
_entity.id
_entity.type
_entity.pdbx_description
1 polymer ?
#
loop_
_entity_poly.entity_id
_entity_poly.type
_entity_poly.pdbx_seq_one_letter_code
_entity_poly.pdbx_strand_id
1 'polypeptide(L)'
;MLMSLLASDQLVIEEFSPQKRRAVWRLAGDLRGEGANILLRLWQAIGWDEAISAQAGVITRYGGYQITLASLVDPVLDLCLSHHDQLRNNAVQILYSMIVSEFHVNGHFDDIEHRLVNKLDKLYMSDTKGDDISRSFFVGQLRGLFDSSSLDPVLRSRVEEFLDSVNLFLDLLMNVRELPDGDEYQDDRVIATLRLMNYTRKIGRDEMYIKYVHQLVNMHLNSENYVEAALTLKLHADLHEWDMHAYVEALTELDLPRQSQFARKEVLYLLIVEYLSKGKAWETAVEICRELATQHAEVSFDYRRLAEIMVHQAALLEHIVTDQRYYSEYFRVAFYGNFPAALRDKQFIYRGYEWEKFGAFSP
;
A
#
# COMPACT_ATOMS: atom_id res chain seq x y z
N MET A 1 -15.26 23.34 -0.12
CA MET A 1 -16.59 23.45 0.52
C MET A 1 -17.66 22.65 -0.22
N LEU A 2 -17.86 22.81 -1.54
CA LEU A 2 -18.87 22.02 -2.27
C LEU A 2 -18.49 20.52 -2.32
N MET A 3 -17.25 20.18 -2.67
CA MET A 3 -16.77 18.79 -2.69
C MET A 3 -16.84 18.13 -1.30
N SER A 4 -16.46 18.86 -0.24
CA SER A 4 -16.56 18.38 1.15
C SER A 4 -18.00 18.17 1.61
N LEU A 5 -18.95 18.94 1.10
CA LEU A 5 -20.38 18.70 1.36
C LEU A 5 -20.84 17.42 0.65
N LEU A 6 -20.47 17.24 -0.63
CA LEU A 6 -20.83 16.07 -1.43
C LEU A 6 -20.21 14.76 -0.94
N ALA A 7 -19.02 14.83 -0.35
CA ALA A 7 -18.33 13.71 0.27
C ALA A 7 -18.74 13.46 1.73
N SER A 8 -19.72 14.19 2.27
CA SER A 8 -20.15 14.03 3.66
C SER A 8 -20.98 12.76 3.86
N ASP A 9 -20.67 12.01 4.92
CA ASP A 9 -21.45 10.86 5.40
C ASP A 9 -22.93 11.20 5.64
N GLN A 10 -23.24 12.49 5.89
CA GLN A 10 -24.62 12.97 6.05
C GLN A 10 -25.44 12.94 4.76
N LEU A 11 -24.79 12.81 3.61
CA LEU A 11 -25.45 12.66 2.30
C LEU A 11 -25.40 11.20 1.79
N VAL A 12 -24.75 10.28 2.50
CA VAL A 12 -24.74 8.85 2.15
C VAL A 12 -26.02 8.20 2.67
N ILE A 13 -27.09 8.39 1.90
CA ILE A 13 -28.44 7.92 2.24
C ILE A 13 -28.49 6.38 2.38
N GLU A 14 -27.56 5.67 1.74
CA GLU A 14 -27.38 4.22 1.77
C GLU A 14 -26.98 3.68 3.15
N GLU A 15 -26.32 4.47 3.98
CA GLU A 15 -25.92 4.09 5.34
C GLU A 15 -27.00 4.40 6.38
N PHE A 16 -28.01 5.19 6.00
CA PHE A 16 -29.10 5.53 6.91
C PHE A 16 -30.04 4.35 7.14
N SER A 17 -30.59 4.31 8.37
CA SER A 17 -31.68 3.39 8.70
C SER A 17 -32.86 3.58 7.75
N PRO A 18 -33.66 2.52 7.47
CA PRO A 18 -34.75 2.60 6.50
C PRO A 18 -35.75 3.73 6.75
N GLN A 19 -36.00 4.06 8.02
CA GLN A 19 -36.90 5.15 8.43
C GLN A 19 -36.30 6.53 8.12
N LYS A 20 -35.02 6.74 8.46
CA LYS A 20 -34.30 7.99 8.18
C LYS A 20 -34.15 8.20 6.68
N ARG A 21 -33.78 7.15 5.93
CA ARG A 21 -33.71 7.15 4.46
C ARG A 21 -35.02 7.62 3.83
N ARG A 22 -36.16 7.05 4.25
CA ARG A 22 -37.48 7.43 3.70
C ARG A 22 -37.86 8.88 4.04
N ALA A 23 -37.49 9.37 5.23
CA ALA A 23 -37.75 10.76 5.62
C ALA A 23 -36.92 11.75 4.79
N VAL A 24 -35.61 11.50 4.64
CA VAL A 24 -34.70 12.33 3.83
C VAL A 24 -35.17 12.38 2.37
N TRP A 25 -35.51 11.22 1.80
CA TRP A 25 -36.00 11.15 0.42
C TRP A 25 -37.28 11.97 0.19
N ARG A 26 -38.17 12.04 1.18
CA ARG A 26 -39.41 12.82 1.09
C ARG A 26 -39.20 14.32 1.29
N LEU A 27 -38.19 14.73 2.05
CA LEU A 27 -37.94 16.13 2.37
C LEU A 27 -37.12 16.85 1.30
N ALA A 28 -36.05 16.23 0.83
CA ALA A 28 -35.05 16.89 -0.03
C ALA A 28 -34.58 16.04 -1.20
N GLY A 29 -34.98 14.76 -1.29
CA GLY A 29 -34.45 13.83 -2.30
C GLY A 29 -32.96 13.54 -2.09
N ASP A 30 -32.28 13.14 -3.17
CA ASP A 30 -30.83 12.98 -3.17
C ASP A 30 -30.13 14.23 -3.71
N LEU A 31 -29.58 15.02 -2.80
CA LEU A 31 -28.89 16.27 -3.14
C LEU A 31 -27.56 16.03 -3.88
N ARG A 32 -27.02 14.81 -3.85
CA ARG A 32 -25.72 14.48 -4.49
C ARG A 32 -25.81 14.62 -6.01
N GLY A 33 -26.93 14.25 -6.63
CA GLY A 33 -27.11 14.37 -8.08
C GLY A 33 -27.11 15.82 -8.58
N GLU A 34 -27.88 16.70 -7.94
CA GLU A 34 -27.90 18.13 -8.30
C GLU A 34 -26.55 18.79 -8.02
N GLY A 35 -25.95 18.51 -6.85
CA GLY A 35 -24.65 19.05 -6.51
C GLY A 35 -23.52 18.55 -7.42
N ALA A 36 -23.58 17.31 -7.90
CA ALA A 36 -22.66 16.79 -8.91
C ALA A 36 -22.74 17.58 -10.22
N ASN A 37 -23.96 17.97 -10.66
CA ASN A 37 -24.14 18.77 -11.87
C ASN A 37 -23.59 20.18 -11.71
N ILE A 38 -23.85 20.81 -10.55
CA ILE A 38 -23.31 22.13 -10.24
C ILE A 38 -21.77 22.07 -10.22
N LEU A 39 -21.20 21.05 -9.59
CA LEU A 39 -19.75 20.86 -9.53
C LEU A 39 -19.14 20.74 -10.93
N LEU A 40 -19.71 19.90 -11.80
CA LEU A 40 -19.22 19.72 -13.16
C LEU A 40 -19.33 21.00 -13.99
N ARG A 41 -20.44 21.74 -13.88
CA ARG A 41 -20.62 23.03 -14.58
C ARG A 41 -19.59 24.06 -14.15
N LEU A 42 -19.35 24.18 -12.83
CA LEU A 42 -18.33 25.07 -12.29
C LEU A 42 -16.94 24.69 -12.80
N TRP A 43 -16.62 23.40 -12.81
CA TRP A 43 -15.35 22.88 -13.29
C TRP A 43 -15.14 23.15 -14.80
N GLN A 44 -16.18 22.97 -15.61
CA GLN A 44 -16.11 23.27 -17.05
C GLN A 44 -15.99 24.78 -17.33
N ALA A 45 -16.62 25.64 -16.51
CA ALA A 45 -16.57 27.09 -16.68
C ALA A 45 -15.16 27.70 -16.49
N ILE A 46 -14.29 27.02 -15.75
CA ILE A 46 -12.92 27.47 -15.46
C ILE A 46 -11.86 26.85 -16.38
N GLY A 47 -12.26 25.93 -17.27
CA GLY A 47 -11.38 25.33 -18.28
C GLY A 47 -11.17 26.22 -19.50
N TRP A 48 -10.30 25.81 -20.42
CA TRP A 48 -10.17 26.48 -21.72
C TRP A 48 -11.45 26.39 -22.55
N ASP A 49 -11.53 27.24 -23.56
CA ASP A 49 -12.67 27.27 -24.46
C ASP A 49 -12.87 25.90 -25.14
N GLU A 50 -14.13 25.61 -25.44
CA GLU A 50 -14.58 24.34 -25.98
C GLU A 50 -13.96 24.05 -27.35
N ALA A 51 -13.73 25.10 -28.15
CA ALA A 51 -13.06 24.99 -29.43
C ALA A 51 -11.63 24.46 -29.30
N ILE A 52 -10.87 24.96 -28.32
CA ILE A 52 -9.48 24.53 -28.04
C ILE A 52 -9.49 23.10 -27.54
N SER A 53 -10.45 22.77 -26.66
CA SER A 53 -10.60 21.43 -26.09
C SER A 53 -10.97 20.38 -27.14
N ALA A 54 -11.87 20.72 -28.07
CA ALA A 54 -12.27 19.86 -29.17
C ALA A 54 -11.14 19.63 -30.18
N GLN A 55 -10.30 20.65 -30.43
CA GLN A 55 -9.13 20.53 -31.32
C GLN A 55 -8.06 19.60 -30.74
N ALA A 56 -7.92 19.55 -29.42
CA ALA A 56 -7.03 18.64 -28.70
C ALA A 56 -7.62 17.22 -28.52
N GLY A 57 -8.82 16.94 -29.04
CA GLY A 57 -9.43 15.61 -28.98
C GLY A 57 -10.00 15.22 -27.62
N VAL A 58 -10.18 16.20 -26.73
CA VAL A 58 -10.63 16.01 -25.34
C VAL A 58 -12.16 16.06 -25.28
N ILE A 59 -12.78 15.14 -24.54
CA ILE A 59 -14.24 15.06 -24.37
C ILE A 59 -14.79 16.20 -23.51
N THR A 60 -13.98 16.70 -22.57
CA THR A 60 -14.35 17.75 -21.63
C THR A 60 -13.38 18.93 -21.72
N ARG A 61 -13.80 20.11 -21.25
CA ARG A 61 -12.90 21.26 -21.13
C ARG A 61 -11.77 20.95 -20.17
N TYR A 62 -10.54 21.19 -20.61
CA TYR A 62 -9.32 20.99 -19.83
C TYR A 62 -8.50 22.30 -19.73
N GLY A 63 -7.53 22.36 -18.85
CA GLY A 63 -6.59 23.48 -18.74
C GLY A 63 -7.18 24.75 -18.09
N GLY A 64 -6.64 25.91 -18.45
CA GLY A 64 -7.07 27.20 -17.89
C GLY A 64 -6.81 27.31 -16.39
N TYR A 65 -7.81 27.74 -15.62
CA TYR A 65 -7.70 27.81 -14.17
C TYR A 65 -7.80 26.45 -13.48
N GLN A 66 -8.20 25.39 -14.19
CA GLN A 66 -8.24 24.02 -13.63
C GLN A 66 -6.85 23.54 -13.19
N ILE A 67 -5.78 23.95 -13.89
CA ILE A 67 -4.39 23.59 -13.55
C ILE A 67 -4.03 24.07 -12.14
N THR A 68 -4.51 25.26 -11.75
CA THR A 68 -4.26 25.79 -10.40
C THR A 68 -4.99 25.04 -9.29
N LEU A 69 -5.93 24.16 -9.65
CA LEU A 69 -6.73 23.35 -8.74
C LEU A 69 -6.25 21.89 -8.64
N ALA A 70 -5.00 21.60 -9.01
CA ALA A 70 -4.38 20.28 -8.84
C ALA A 70 -4.38 19.78 -7.38
N SER A 71 -4.49 20.69 -6.39
CA SER A 71 -4.64 20.33 -4.97
C SER A 71 -6.00 19.71 -4.62
N LEU A 72 -6.99 19.76 -5.53
CA LEU A 72 -8.31 19.15 -5.33
C LEU A 72 -8.40 17.70 -5.78
N VAL A 73 -7.28 17.07 -6.14
CA VAL A 73 -7.25 15.65 -6.56
C VAL A 73 -7.84 14.75 -5.47
N ASP A 74 -7.42 14.89 -4.20
CA ASP A 74 -7.91 14.00 -3.14
C ASP A 74 -9.43 14.10 -2.91
N PRO A 75 -10.03 15.30 -2.79
CA PRO A 75 -11.49 15.44 -2.75
C PRO A 75 -12.21 14.91 -3.99
N VAL A 76 -11.62 15.00 -5.18
CA VAL A 76 -12.23 14.43 -6.40
C VAL A 76 -12.19 12.91 -6.37
N LEU A 77 -11.10 12.32 -5.88
CA LEU A 77 -10.98 10.88 -5.69
C LEU A 77 -12.02 10.33 -4.71
N ASP A 78 -12.31 11.05 -3.63
CA ASP A 78 -13.42 10.70 -2.70
C ASP A 78 -14.76 10.60 -3.43
N LEU A 79 -15.05 11.55 -4.32
CA LEU A 79 -16.30 11.55 -5.09
C LEU A 79 -16.33 10.44 -6.15
N CYS A 80 -15.17 10.12 -6.75
CA CYS A 80 -15.02 9.02 -7.72
C CYS A 80 -15.32 7.65 -7.09
N LEU A 81 -15.09 7.49 -5.79
CA LEU A 81 -15.32 6.23 -5.08
C LEU A 81 -16.66 6.20 -4.34
N SER A 82 -17.52 7.20 -4.55
CA SER A 82 -18.85 7.25 -3.96
C SER A 82 -19.83 6.22 -4.54
N HIS A 83 -20.84 5.86 -3.74
CA HIS A 83 -21.91 4.94 -4.15
C HIS A 83 -22.95 5.57 -5.10
N HIS A 84 -22.90 6.90 -5.32
CA HIS A 84 -23.89 7.61 -6.13
C HIS A 84 -23.45 7.72 -7.61
N ASP A 85 -24.15 7.05 -8.52
CA ASP A 85 -23.79 6.92 -9.93
C ASP A 85 -23.46 8.26 -10.62
N GLN A 86 -24.36 9.25 -10.54
CA GLN A 86 -24.15 10.53 -11.20
C GLN A 86 -22.98 11.33 -10.62
N LEU A 87 -22.71 11.17 -9.31
CA LEU A 87 -21.64 11.90 -8.64
C LEU A 87 -20.29 11.33 -9.06
N ARG A 88 -20.20 10.00 -9.07
CA ARG A 88 -19.05 9.26 -9.58
C ARG A 88 -18.77 9.57 -11.05
N ASN A 89 -19.78 9.54 -11.92
CA ASN A 89 -19.61 9.86 -13.34
C ASN A 89 -19.02 11.27 -13.55
N ASN A 90 -19.57 12.27 -12.84
CA ASN A 90 -19.10 13.65 -12.96
C ASN A 90 -17.71 13.83 -12.35
N ALA A 91 -17.41 13.16 -11.24
CA ALA A 91 -16.09 13.19 -10.62
C ALA A 91 -15.01 12.54 -11.51
N VAL A 92 -15.32 11.43 -12.17
CA VAL A 92 -14.40 10.76 -13.11
C VAL A 92 -14.11 11.66 -14.32
N GLN A 93 -15.10 12.41 -14.82
CA GLN A 93 -14.86 13.42 -15.87
C GLN A 93 -13.93 14.56 -15.41
N ILE A 94 -14.07 15.00 -14.16
CA ILE A 94 -13.18 16.01 -13.56
C ILE A 94 -11.76 15.44 -13.44
N LEU A 95 -11.61 14.23 -12.89
CA LEU A 95 -10.31 13.57 -12.75
C LEU A 95 -9.64 13.36 -14.11
N TYR A 96 -10.39 12.93 -15.12
CA TYR A 96 -9.92 12.83 -16.51
C TYR A 96 -9.32 14.16 -16.99
N SER A 97 -10.05 15.27 -16.85
CA SER A 97 -9.54 16.59 -17.26
C SER A 97 -8.34 17.05 -16.43
N MET A 98 -8.24 16.67 -15.16
CA MET A 98 -7.06 16.93 -14.32
C MET A 98 -5.83 16.18 -14.86
N ILE A 99 -5.97 14.89 -15.20
CA ILE A 99 -4.88 14.08 -15.78
C ILE A 99 -4.42 14.67 -17.11
N VAL A 100 -5.35 15.01 -18.00
CA VAL A 100 -5.01 15.63 -19.30
C VAL A 100 -4.30 16.98 -19.11
N SER A 101 -4.79 17.81 -18.19
CA SER A 101 -4.19 19.11 -17.90
C SER A 101 -2.78 18.98 -17.32
N GLU A 102 -2.59 18.07 -16.37
CA GLU A 102 -1.30 17.84 -15.73
C GLU A 102 -0.27 17.32 -16.73
N PHE A 103 -0.66 16.34 -17.56
CA PHE A 103 0.21 15.82 -18.61
C PHE A 103 0.57 16.88 -19.65
N HIS A 104 -0.39 17.74 -20.03
CA HIS A 104 -0.12 18.82 -20.99
C HIS A 104 0.89 19.84 -20.45
N VAL A 105 0.91 20.09 -19.13
CA VAL A 105 1.81 21.07 -18.51
C VAL A 105 3.17 20.47 -18.18
N ASN A 106 3.19 19.28 -17.57
CA ASN A 106 4.39 18.67 -16.99
C ASN A 106 4.95 17.51 -17.82
N GLY A 107 4.20 16.95 -18.77
CA GLY A 107 4.58 15.76 -19.54
C GLY A 107 4.47 14.44 -18.77
N HIS A 108 4.02 14.49 -17.51
CA HIS A 108 3.75 13.34 -16.64
C HIS A 108 2.60 13.69 -15.66
N PHE A 109 2.06 12.69 -14.97
CA PHE A 109 1.01 12.88 -13.94
C PHE A 109 1.29 12.07 -12.67
N ASP A 110 2.57 11.80 -12.38
CA ASP A 110 3.02 10.90 -11.30
C ASP A 110 2.46 11.26 -9.92
N ASP A 111 2.22 12.55 -9.67
CA ASP A 111 1.59 13.04 -8.45
C ASP A 111 0.13 12.61 -8.29
N ILE A 112 -0.64 12.64 -9.39
CA ILE A 112 -2.04 12.18 -9.42
C ILE A 112 -2.07 10.66 -9.27
N GLU A 113 -1.17 9.96 -9.95
CA GLU A 113 -0.98 8.52 -9.80
C GLU A 113 -0.65 8.15 -8.34
N HIS A 114 0.26 8.89 -7.70
CA HIS A 114 0.62 8.67 -6.29
C HIS A 114 -0.58 8.85 -5.36
N ARG A 115 -1.31 9.96 -5.51
CA ARG A 115 -2.50 10.26 -4.71
C ARG A 115 -3.60 9.21 -4.90
N LEU A 116 -3.84 8.75 -6.13
CA LEU A 116 -4.82 7.69 -6.41
C LEU A 116 -4.46 6.40 -5.70
N VAL A 117 -3.23 5.91 -5.86
CA VAL A 117 -2.79 4.65 -5.28
C VAL A 117 -2.85 4.72 -3.74
N ASN A 118 -2.33 5.80 -3.14
CA ASN A 118 -2.43 6.05 -1.68
C ASN A 118 -3.87 6.06 -1.17
N LYS A 119 -4.78 6.67 -1.92
CA LYS A 119 -6.18 6.75 -1.51
C LYS A 119 -6.86 5.38 -1.60
N LEU A 120 -6.61 4.64 -2.67
CA LEU A 120 -7.13 3.29 -2.86
C LEU A 120 -6.62 2.34 -1.76
N ASP A 121 -5.34 2.42 -1.39
CA ASP A 121 -4.75 1.66 -0.26
C ASP A 121 -5.48 1.93 1.06
N LYS A 122 -5.64 3.21 1.42
CA LYS A 122 -6.29 3.61 2.68
C LYS A 122 -7.74 3.16 2.75
N LEU A 123 -8.50 3.38 1.66
CA LEU A 123 -9.90 2.96 1.60
C LEU A 123 -10.04 1.45 1.66
N TYR A 124 -9.09 0.73 1.05
CA TYR A 124 -9.12 -0.72 1.07
C TYR A 124 -8.85 -1.31 2.45
N MET A 125 -7.95 -0.69 3.22
CA MET A 125 -7.64 -1.07 4.59
C MET A 125 -8.75 -0.69 5.59
N SER A 126 -9.62 0.26 5.25
CA SER A 126 -10.73 0.71 6.10
C SER A 126 -12.00 -0.14 5.92
N ASP A 127 -11.92 -1.45 6.15
CA ASP A 127 -12.98 -2.43 6.44
C ASP A 127 -14.34 -2.45 5.66
N THR A 128 -14.57 -1.58 4.67
CA THR A 128 -15.82 -1.56 3.90
C THR A 128 -15.82 -2.69 2.88
N LYS A 129 -16.54 -3.78 3.19
CA LYS A 129 -16.65 -4.99 2.33
C LYS A 129 -17.47 -4.74 1.04
N GLY A 130 -17.89 -3.51 0.76
CA GLY A 130 -18.86 -3.17 -0.28
C GLY A 130 -18.30 -2.49 -1.54
N ASP A 131 -16.98 -2.29 -1.65
CA ASP A 131 -16.37 -1.37 -2.64
C ASP A 131 -15.78 -2.02 -3.90
N ASP A 132 -15.99 -3.31 -4.14
CA ASP A 132 -15.41 -3.99 -5.32
C ASP A 132 -16.08 -3.50 -6.62
N ILE A 133 -17.40 -3.27 -6.54
CA ILE A 133 -18.21 -2.77 -7.65
C ILE A 133 -17.91 -1.31 -7.94
N SER A 134 -17.73 -0.47 -6.92
CA SER A 134 -17.40 0.96 -7.10
C SER A 134 -16.02 1.13 -7.74
N ARG A 135 -15.04 0.31 -7.36
CA ARG A 135 -13.66 0.35 -7.88
C ARG A 135 -13.53 -0.15 -9.31
N SER A 136 -14.10 -1.32 -9.62
CA SER A 136 -14.13 -1.84 -11.00
C SER A 136 -14.87 -0.88 -11.95
N PHE A 137 -15.95 -0.28 -11.48
CA PHE A 137 -16.67 0.75 -12.22
C PHE A 137 -15.82 2.01 -12.42
N PHE A 138 -15.13 2.50 -11.38
CA PHE A 138 -14.24 3.66 -11.47
C PHE A 138 -13.16 3.45 -12.55
N VAL A 139 -12.43 2.33 -12.50
CA VAL A 139 -11.36 2.04 -13.48
C VAL A 139 -11.95 1.87 -14.88
N GLY A 140 -13.07 1.16 -15.01
CA GLY A 140 -13.75 0.97 -16.30
C GLY A 140 -14.24 2.29 -16.91
N GLN A 141 -14.76 3.21 -16.10
CA GLN A 141 -15.21 4.52 -16.57
C GLN A 141 -14.07 5.42 -16.99
N LEU A 142 -13.02 5.49 -16.18
CA LEU A 142 -11.85 6.30 -16.51
C LEU A 142 -11.23 5.79 -17.81
N ARG A 143 -11.07 4.47 -17.95
CA ARG A 143 -10.62 3.84 -19.21
C ARG A 143 -11.53 4.20 -20.38
N GLY A 144 -12.85 4.11 -20.21
CA GLY A 144 -13.82 4.47 -21.26
C GLY A 144 -13.71 5.93 -21.74
N LEU A 145 -13.39 6.88 -20.84
CA LEU A 145 -13.15 8.27 -21.23
C LEU A 145 -11.86 8.44 -22.04
N PHE A 146 -10.79 7.73 -21.69
CA PHE A 146 -9.55 7.74 -22.48
C PHE A 146 -9.70 6.99 -23.81
N ASP A 147 -10.53 5.94 -23.86
CA ASP A 147 -10.78 5.19 -25.09
C ASP A 147 -11.59 5.98 -26.13
N SER A 148 -12.55 6.77 -25.65
CA SER A 148 -13.47 7.58 -26.47
C SER A 148 -12.91 8.95 -26.87
N SER A 149 -11.77 9.34 -26.32
CA SER A 149 -11.08 10.58 -26.65
C SER A 149 -10.00 10.36 -27.72
N SER A 150 -9.74 11.38 -28.52
CA SER A 150 -8.69 11.34 -29.55
C SER A 150 -7.44 12.08 -29.06
N LEU A 151 -6.94 11.66 -27.90
CA LEU A 151 -5.76 12.22 -27.23
C LEU A 151 -4.44 11.76 -27.88
N ASP A 152 -3.34 12.39 -27.48
CA ASP A 152 -1.98 11.98 -27.79
C ASP A 152 -1.78 10.47 -27.47
N PRO A 153 -1.30 9.66 -28.44
CA PRO A 153 -0.97 8.26 -28.23
C PRO A 153 -0.07 8.00 -27.00
N VAL A 154 0.84 8.93 -26.69
CA VAL A 154 1.76 8.81 -25.54
C VAL A 154 0.98 8.88 -24.22
N LEU A 155 0.08 9.86 -24.08
CA LEU A 155 -0.79 9.99 -22.91
C LEU A 155 -1.68 8.75 -22.76
N ARG A 156 -2.28 8.29 -23.85
CA ARG A 156 -3.15 7.11 -23.82
C ARG A 156 -2.40 5.86 -23.36
N SER A 157 -1.23 5.59 -23.93
CA SER A 157 -0.39 4.46 -23.53
C SER A 157 -0.01 4.54 -22.05
N ARG A 158 0.38 5.73 -21.57
CA ARG A 158 0.76 5.94 -20.16
C ARG A 158 -0.43 5.72 -19.21
N VAL A 159 -1.62 6.18 -19.59
CA VAL A 159 -2.84 5.95 -18.80
C VAL A 159 -3.23 4.48 -18.80
N GLU A 160 -3.13 3.79 -19.94
CA GLU A 160 -3.40 2.35 -20.02
C GLU A 160 -2.48 1.56 -19.08
N GLU A 161 -1.17 1.81 -19.12
CA GLU A 161 -0.19 1.20 -18.21
C GLU A 161 -0.50 1.50 -16.73
N PHE A 162 -0.86 2.75 -16.43
CA PHE A 162 -1.25 3.15 -15.08
C PHE A 162 -2.52 2.45 -14.60
N LEU A 163 -3.56 2.36 -15.43
CA LEU A 163 -4.81 1.68 -15.05
C LEU A 163 -4.62 0.16 -14.92
N ASP A 164 -3.76 -0.45 -15.74
CA ASP A 164 -3.37 -1.86 -15.58
C ASP A 164 -2.60 -2.08 -14.27
N SER A 165 -1.70 -1.16 -13.93
CA SER A 165 -0.98 -1.15 -12.64
C SER A 165 -1.95 -1.02 -11.46
N VAL A 166 -2.94 -0.12 -11.54
CA VAL A 166 -3.96 0.03 -10.49
C VAL A 166 -4.82 -1.22 -10.37
N ASN A 167 -5.25 -1.83 -11.47
CA ASN A 167 -6.01 -3.08 -11.44
C ASN A 167 -5.23 -4.21 -10.76
N LEU A 168 -3.97 -4.42 -11.15
CA LEU A 168 -3.12 -5.43 -10.53
C LEU A 168 -2.90 -5.16 -9.04
N PHE A 169 -2.73 -3.90 -8.63
CA PHE A 169 -2.64 -3.52 -7.22
C PHE A 169 -3.91 -3.89 -6.44
N LEU A 170 -5.08 -3.55 -7.01
CA LEU A 170 -6.37 -3.88 -6.41
C LEU A 170 -6.59 -5.39 -6.32
N ASP A 171 -6.21 -6.16 -7.34
CA ASP A 171 -6.29 -7.62 -7.33
C ASP A 171 -5.39 -8.22 -6.25
N LEU A 172 -4.15 -7.73 -6.09
CA LEU A 172 -3.25 -8.18 -5.03
C LEU A 172 -3.79 -7.87 -3.63
N LEU A 173 -4.36 -6.69 -3.45
CA LEU A 173 -5.08 -6.28 -2.24
C LEU A 173 -6.26 -7.22 -1.94
N MET A 174 -7.08 -7.53 -2.97
CA MET A 174 -8.19 -8.49 -2.88
C MET A 174 -7.74 -9.86 -2.42
N ASN A 175 -6.67 -10.39 -3.00
CA ASN A 175 -6.12 -11.68 -2.62
C ASN A 175 -5.72 -11.75 -1.14
N VAL A 176 -5.28 -10.65 -0.52
CA VAL A 176 -4.95 -10.62 0.92
C VAL A 176 -6.21 -10.61 1.79
N ARG A 177 -7.27 -9.93 1.36
CA ARG A 177 -8.49 -9.71 2.15
C ARG A 177 -9.51 -10.84 2.06
N GLU A 178 -9.64 -11.48 0.90
CA GLU A 178 -10.60 -12.57 0.70
C GLU A 178 -10.24 -13.83 1.50
N LEU A 179 -9.01 -13.92 1.98
CA LEU A 179 -8.55 -15.03 2.80
C LEU A 179 -9.29 -15.06 4.14
N PRO A 180 -9.97 -16.17 4.48
CA PRO A 180 -10.65 -16.31 5.76
C PRO A 180 -9.69 -16.16 6.94
N ASP A 181 -10.25 -15.77 8.09
CA ASP A 181 -9.53 -15.81 9.36
C ASP A 181 -9.48 -17.26 9.86
N GLY A 182 -8.27 -17.75 10.09
CA GLY A 182 -8.01 -19.11 10.55
C GLY A 182 -6.57 -19.53 10.27
N ASP A 183 -6.04 -20.44 11.08
CA ASP A 183 -4.65 -20.90 10.99
C ASP A 183 -4.36 -21.58 9.63
N GLU A 184 -5.36 -22.23 9.04
CA GLU A 184 -5.28 -22.91 7.73
C GLU A 184 -4.95 -21.97 6.55
N TYR A 185 -5.17 -20.64 6.70
CA TYR A 185 -4.93 -19.66 5.63
C TYR A 185 -3.75 -18.73 5.94
N GLN A 186 -3.00 -18.97 7.00
CA GLN A 186 -1.87 -18.12 7.38
C GLN A 186 -0.78 -18.10 6.31
N ASP A 187 -0.44 -19.26 5.75
CA ASP A 187 0.57 -19.37 4.69
C ASP A 187 0.14 -18.67 3.40
N ASP A 188 -1.12 -18.85 3.00
CA ASP A 188 -1.70 -18.14 1.85
C ASP A 188 -1.66 -16.63 2.06
N ARG A 189 -1.92 -16.17 3.30
CA ARG A 189 -1.91 -14.75 3.66
C ARG A 189 -0.50 -14.17 3.64
N VAL A 190 0.49 -14.94 4.11
CA VAL A 190 1.91 -14.58 4.01
C VAL A 190 2.32 -14.46 2.54
N ILE A 191 1.97 -15.44 1.70
CA ILE A 191 2.30 -15.43 0.26
C ILE A 191 1.62 -14.25 -0.46
N ALA A 192 0.34 -13.97 -0.16
CA ALA A 192 -0.39 -12.85 -0.74
C ALA A 192 0.25 -11.50 -0.34
N THR A 193 0.58 -11.34 0.95
CA THR A 193 1.26 -10.14 1.47
C THR A 193 2.64 -9.96 0.82
N LEU A 194 3.41 -11.04 0.65
CA LEU A 194 4.70 -11.00 -0.04
C LEU A 194 4.58 -10.53 -1.50
N ARG A 195 3.55 -10.97 -2.23
CA ARG A 195 3.31 -10.52 -3.61
C ARG A 195 2.95 -9.04 -3.66
N LEU A 196 2.08 -8.60 -2.76
CA LEU A 196 1.70 -7.21 -2.63
C LEU A 196 2.89 -6.32 -2.29
N MET A 197 3.74 -6.75 -1.35
CA MET A 197 4.98 -6.07 -0.98
C MET A 197 5.97 -5.99 -2.16
N ASN A 198 6.18 -7.08 -2.90
CA ASN A 198 7.05 -7.05 -4.08
C ASN A 198 6.51 -6.11 -5.16
N TYR A 199 5.19 -6.04 -5.30
CA TYR A 199 4.54 -5.14 -6.22
C TYR A 199 4.72 -3.66 -5.82
N THR A 200 4.44 -3.29 -4.56
CA THR A 200 4.61 -1.91 -4.06
C THR A 200 6.05 -1.43 -4.16
N ARG A 201 7.03 -2.32 -3.99
CA ARG A 201 8.44 -2.03 -4.24
C ARG A 201 8.70 -1.74 -5.72
N LYS A 202 8.14 -2.53 -6.63
CA LYS A 202 8.33 -2.37 -8.09
C LYS A 202 7.79 -1.03 -8.59
N ILE A 203 6.68 -0.56 -8.02
CA ILE A 203 6.08 0.74 -8.38
C ILE A 203 6.71 1.92 -7.62
N GLY A 204 7.76 1.70 -6.81
CA GLY A 204 8.48 2.76 -6.08
C GLY A 204 7.64 3.45 -5.01
N ARG A 205 6.74 2.71 -4.34
CA ARG A 205 5.88 3.25 -3.28
C ARG A 205 6.37 2.79 -1.91
N ASP A 206 7.45 3.41 -1.46
CA ASP A 206 8.19 2.99 -0.26
C ASP A 206 7.35 3.03 1.02
N GLU A 207 6.49 4.04 1.22
CA GLU A 207 5.63 4.12 2.41
C GLU A 207 4.68 2.92 2.53
N MET A 208 4.02 2.55 1.42
CA MET A 208 3.17 1.36 1.37
C MET A 208 3.97 0.09 1.54
N TYR A 209 5.12 0.00 0.87
CA TYR A 209 6.01 -1.14 1.02
C TYR A 209 6.40 -1.35 2.49
N ILE A 210 6.80 -0.29 3.20
CA ILE A 210 7.13 -0.34 4.63
C ILE A 210 5.92 -0.79 5.45
N LYS A 211 4.73 -0.26 5.18
CA LYS A 211 3.49 -0.70 5.84
C LYS A 211 3.25 -2.21 5.67
N TYR A 212 3.39 -2.75 4.46
CA TYR A 212 3.22 -4.18 4.19
C TYR A 212 4.33 -5.04 4.78
N VAL A 213 5.56 -4.53 4.84
CA VAL A 213 6.68 -5.17 5.57
C VAL A 213 6.29 -5.33 7.05
N HIS A 214 5.82 -4.27 7.72
CA HIS A 214 5.42 -4.35 9.13
C HIS A 214 4.19 -5.23 9.35
N GLN A 215 3.24 -5.22 8.42
CA GLN A 215 2.11 -6.13 8.48
C GLN A 215 2.59 -7.59 8.45
N LEU A 216 3.53 -7.92 7.57
CA LEU A 216 4.12 -9.27 7.49
C LEU A 216 4.97 -9.61 8.72
N VAL A 217 5.73 -8.66 9.28
CA VAL A 217 6.43 -8.83 10.56
C VAL A 217 5.45 -9.23 11.65
N ASN A 218 4.31 -8.55 11.76
CA ASN A 218 3.28 -8.88 12.76
C ASN A 218 2.67 -10.27 12.53
N MET A 219 2.46 -10.69 11.28
CA MET A 219 2.02 -12.06 10.98
C MET A 219 3.04 -13.10 11.48
N HIS A 220 4.34 -12.87 11.23
CA HIS A 220 5.40 -13.76 11.71
C HIS A 220 5.50 -13.78 13.24
N LEU A 221 5.38 -12.63 13.90
CA LEU A 221 5.39 -12.55 15.36
C LEU A 221 4.20 -13.28 16.00
N ASN A 222 3.00 -13.15 15.43
CA ASN A 222 1.82 -13.87 15.89
C ASN A 222 1.96 -15.40 15.74
N SER A 223 2.77 -15.85 14.78
CA SER A 223 3.06 -17.26 14.52
C SER A 223 4.33 -17.75 15.25
N GLU A 224 4.90 -16.94 16.16
CA GLU A 224 6.17 -17.19 16.86
C GLU A 224 7.38 -17.43 15.95
N ASN A 225 7.29 -17.01 14.69
CA ASN A 225 8.34 -17.11 13.67
C ASN A 225 9.32 -15.93 13.76
N TYR A 226 10.03 -15.81 14.88
CA TYR A 226 10.88 -14.64 15.17
C TYR A 226 12.01 -14.40 14.16
N VAL A 227 12.60 -15.48 13.60
CA VAL A 227 13.66 -15.35 12.58
C VAL A 227 13.11 -14.72 11.30
N GLU A 228 11.95 -15.19 10.83
CA GLU A 228 11.30 -14.63 9.63
C GLU A 228 10.82 -13.19 9.87
N ALA A 229 10.35 -12.87 11.08
CA ALA A 229 10.03 -11.50 11.49
C ALA A 229 11.26 -10.58 11.40
N ALA A 230 12.43 -11.02 11.89
CA ALA A 230 13.69 -10.30 11.77
C ALA A 230 14.13 -10.08 10.32
N LEU A 231 14.14 -11.15 9.51
CA LEU A 231 14.52 -11.08 8.10
C LEU A 231 13.58 -10.17 7.30
N THR A 232 12.30 -10.22 7.60
CA THR A 232 11.29 -9.34 7.00
C THR A 232 11.52 -7.88 7.43
N LEU A 233 11.75 -7.61 8.72
CA LEU A 233 12.00 -6.26 9.21
C LEU A 233 13.29 -5.66 8.61
N LYS A 234 14.30 -6.50 8.32
CA LYS A 234 15.52 -6.10 7.62
C LYS A 234 15.21 -5.51 6.24
N LEU A 235 14.14 -5.93 5.57
CA LEU A 235 13.72 -5.34 4.29
C LEU A 235 13.37 -3.85 4.39
N HIS A 236 12.86 -3.39 5.53
CA HIS A 236 12.65 -1.96 5.80
C HIS A 236 13.98 -1.28 6.16
N ALA A 237 14.82 -1.94 6.97
CA ALA A 237 16.11 -1.37 7.36
C ALA A 237 17.05 -1.15 6.15
N ASP A 238 16.96 -2.03 5.15
CA ASP A 238 17.76 -1.97 3.91
C ASP A 238 17.34 -0.83 2.97
N LEU A 239 16.21 -0.15 3.22
CA LEU A 239 15.83 1.08 2.49
C LEU A 239 16.61 2.30 2.95
N HIS A 240 17.25 2.24 4.13
CA HIS A 240 17.94 3.36 4.73
C HIS A 240 19.46 3.18 4.61
N GLU A 241 20.18 4.28 4.43
CA GLU A 241 21.63 4.32 4.50
C GLU A 241 22.10 4.71 5.91
N TRP A 242 23.36 4.42 6.23
CA TRP A 242 23.99 4.87 7.47
C TRP A 242 24.38 6.35 7.38
N ASP A 243 23.40 7.22 7.12
CA ASP A 243 23.59 8.66 6.95
C ASP A 243 22.92 9.45 8.09
N MET A 244 23.71 10.27 8.77
CA MET A 244 23.27 11.14 9.87
C MET A 244 22.62 12.44 9.41
N HIS A 245 22.85 12.84 8.16
CA HIS A 245 22.43 14.10 7.59
C HIS A 245 21.17 13.96 6.73
N ALA A 246 20.91 12.77 6.16
CA ALA A 246 19.65 12.46 5.51
C ALA A 246 18.55 12.18 6.55
N TYR A 247 17.41 12.86 6.41
CA TYR A 247 16.23 12.68 7.27
C TYR A 247 15.11 11.97 6.52
N VAL A 248 14.39 11.12 7.24
CA VAL A 248 13.15 10.49 6.78
C VAL A 248 11.97 11.12 7.49
N GLU A 249 10.89 11.35 6.75
CA GLU A 249 9.65 11.90 7.30
C GLU A 249 8.99 10.93 8.29
N ALA A 250 8.06 11.46 9.08
CA ALA A 250 7.32 10.67 10.04
C ALA A 250 6.33 9.75 9.32
N LEU A 251 6.31 8.47 9.70
CA LEU A 251 5.24 7.54 9.30
C LEU A 251 4.28 7.38 10.47
N THR A 252 3.20 8.17 10.45
CA THR A 252 2.19 8.21 11.54
C THR A 252 1.46 6.89 11.74
N GLU A 253 1.22 6.13 10.67
CA GLU A 253 0.54 4.82 10.74
C GLU A 253 1.36 3.78 11.52
N LEU A 254 2.68 3.98 11.66
CA LEU A 254 3.60 3.07 12.34
C LEU A 254 4.24 3.69 13.59
N ASP A 255 3.74 4.85 14.04
CA ASP A 255 4.30 5.64 15.15
C ASP A 255 5.81 5.91 15.01
N LEU A 256 6.31 6.03 13.77
CA LEU A 256 7.72 6.31 13.51
C LEU A 256 7.94 7.83 13.34
N PRO A 257 8.66 8.49 14.25
CA PRO A 257 8.89 9.93 14.17
C PRO A 257 9.87 10.29 13.04
N ARG A 258 9.85 11.57 12.63
CA ARG A 258 10.86 12.14 11.74
C ARG A 258 12.23 12.10 12.43
N GLN A 259 13.21 11.48 11.78
CA GLN A 259 14.56 11.30 12.31
C GLN A 259 15.57 11.06 11.18
N SER A 260 16.87 10.97 11.50
CA SER A 260 17.88 10.64 10.49
C SER A 260 17.72 9.21 9.99
N GLN A 261 18.18 8.94 8.76
CA GLN A 261 18.24 7.58 8.21
C GLN A 261 19.07 6.66 9.10
N PHE A 262 20.22 7.15 9.60
CA PHE A 262 21.04 6.45 10.58
C PHE A 262 20.23 6.02 11.81
N ALA A 263 19.51 6.95 12.45
CA ALA A 263 18.73 6.65 13.65
C ALA A 263 17.57 5.68 13.37
N ARG A 264 16.91 5.80 12.20
CA ARG A 264 15.87 4.85 11.77
C ARG A 264 16.45 3.46 11.57
N LYS A 265 17.58 3.35 10.88
CA LYS A 265 18.24 2.07 10.63
C LYS A 265 18.76 1.43 11.91
N GLU A 266 19.35 2.20 12.81
CA GLU A 266 19.84 1.73 14.12
C GLU A 266 18.70 1.10 14.95
N VAL A 267 17.57 1.80 15.10
CA VAL A 267 16.41 1.29 15.84
C VAL A 267 15.88 -0.01 15.23
N LEU A 268 15.78 -0.07 13.90
CA LEU A 268 15.35 -1.29 13.21
C LEU A 268 16.35 -2.44 13.41
N TYR A 269 17.64 -2.17 13.32
CA TYR A 269 18.70 -3.17 13.52
C TYR A 269 18.69 -3.72 14.96
N LEU A 270 18.51 -2.88 15.97
CA LEU A 270 18.39 -3.32 17.36
C LEU A 270 17.18 -4.23 17.56
N LEU A 271 16.04 -3.90 16.95
CA LEU A 271 14.84 -4.74 16.99
C LEU A 271 15.03 -6.06 16.23
N ILE A 272 15.73 -6.04 15.09
CA ILE A 272 16.11 -7.24 14.33
C ILE A 272 16.97 -8.16 15.19
N VAL A 273 17.96 -7.63 15.91
CA VAL A 273 18.81 -8.41 16.83
C VAL A 273 17.97 -9.05 17.94
N GLU A 274 16.99 -8.32 18.51
CA GLU A 274 16.09 -8.86 19.52
C GLU A 274 15.27 -10.05 18.98
N TYR A 275 14.69 -9.92 17.78
CA TYR A 275 13.93 -10.98 17.13
C TYR A 275 14.82 -12.18 16.75
N LEU A 276 16.02 -11.96 16.22
CA LEU A 276 16.97 -13.04 15.92
C LEU A 276 17.41 -13.78 17.20
N SER A 277 17.62 -13.04 18.29
CA SER A 277 17.99 -13.62 19.58
C SER A 277 16.87 -14.51 20.14
N LYS A 278 15.61 -14.03 20.11
CA LYS A 278 14.42 -14.82 20.47
C LYS A 278 14.25 -16.06 19.57
N GLY A 279 14.54 -15.93 18.27
CA GLY A 279 14.52 -17.03 17.30
C GLY A 279 15.74 -17.95 17.33
N LYS A 280 16.67 -17.77 18.28
CA LYS A 280 17.92 -18.54 18.43
C LYS A 280 18.85 -18.52 17.19
N ALA A 281 18.69 -17.51 16.33
CA ALA A 281 19.53 -17.27 15.15
C ALA A 281 20.73 -16.36 15.52
N TRP A 282 21.49 -16.79 16.53
CA TRP A 282 22.50 -15.96 17.18
C TRP A 282 23.67 -15.61 16.26
N GLU A 283 24.05 -16.47 15.32
CA GLU A 283 25.12 -16.18 14.35
C GLU A 283 24.77 -14.96 13.51
N THR A 284 23.55 -14.93 12.97
CA THR A 284 23.04 -13.78 12.19
C THR A 284 22.92 -12.54 13.08
N ALA A 285 22.47 -12.68 14.33
CA ALA A 285 22.42 -11.56 15.28
C ALA A 285 23.82 -10.96 15.54
N VAL A 286 24.84 -11.81 15.70
CA VAL A 286 26.25 -11.40 15.88
C VAL A 286 26.79 -10.65 14.67
N GLU A 287 26.39 -11.03 13.45
CA GLU A 287 26.76 -10.30 12.23
C GLU A 287 26.16 -8.89 12.21
N ILE A 288 24.88 -8.76 12.56
CA ILE A 288 24.21 -7.45 12.68
C ILE A 288 24.87 -6.60 13.77
N CYS A 289 25.20 -7.17 14.93
CA CYS A 289 25.96 -6.48 15.98
C CYS A 289 27.33 -6.02 15.51
N ARG A 290 28.02 -6.80 14.67
CA ARG A 290 29.32 -6.41 14.11
C ARG A 290 29.19 -5.21 13.19
N GLU A 291 28.16 -5.17 12.34
CA GLU A 291 27.88 -4.01 11.50
C GLU A 291 27.61 -2.77 12.34
N LEU A 292 26.70 -2.85 13.33
CA LEU A 292 26.42 -1.75 14.26
C LEU A 292 27.67 -1.26 14.98
N ALA A 293 28.52 -2.17 15.46
CA ALA A 293 29.77 -1.84 16.12
C ALA A 293 30.71 -1.03 15.21
N THR A 294 30.85 -1.42 13.94
CA THR A 294 31.62 -0.65 12.95
C THR A 294 31.02 0.75 12.76
N GLN A 295 29.69 0.87 12.62
CA GLN A 295 29.04 2.18 12.46
C GLN A 295 29.29 3.10 13.66
N HIS A 296 29.20 2.59 14.89
CA HIS A 296 29.45 3.41 16.08
C HIS A 296 30.92 3.73 16.32
N ALA A 297 31.84 2.85 15.90
CA ALA A 297 33.28 3.09 16.03
C ALA A 297 33.83 4.08 14.99
N GLU A 298 33.36 3.99 13.74
CA GLU A 298 33.97 4.69 12.60
C GLU A 298 33.13 5.86 12.07
N VAL A 299 31.81 5.85 12.26
CA VAL A 299 30.90 6.88 11.71
C VAL A 299 30.35 7.78 12.82
N SER A 300 29.71 7.20 13.84
CA SER A 300 29.09 7.99 14.92
C SER A 300 30.05 8.39 16.03
N PHE A 301 31.16 7.67 16.18
CA PHE A 301 32.08 7.77 17.32
C PHE A 301 31.37 7.69 18.69
N ASP A 302 30.25 6.96 18.77
CA ASP A 302 29.51 6.74 20.02
C ASP A 302 30.02 5.48 20.71
N TYR A 303 31.11 5.65 21.45
CA TYR A 303 31.75 4.56 22.17
C TYR A 303 30.89 4.00 23.31
N ARG A 304 29.87 4.73 23.78
CA ARG A 304 28.95 4.21 24.79
C ARG A 304 28.02 3.17 24.17
N ARG A 305 27.42 3.50 23.02
CA ARG A 305 26.62 2.54 22.23
C ARG A 305 27.45 1.37 21.77
N LEU A 306 28.68 1.61 21.31
CA LEU A 306 29.61 0.54 20.96
C LEU A 306 29.83 -0.45 22.11
N ALA A 307 30.08 0.04 23.33
CA ALA A 307 30.26 -0.81 24.49
C ALA A 307 29.02 -1.68 24.78
N GLU A 308 27.82 -1.09 24.72
CA GLU A 308 26.55 -1.81 24.88
C GLU A 308 26.39 -2.93 23.84
N ILE A 309 26.69 -2.64 22.57
CA ILE A 309 26.63 -3.62 21.47
C ILE A 309 27.65 -4.75 21.67
N MET A 310 28.87 -4.44 22.11
CA MET A 310 29.90 -5.45 22.36
C MET A 310 29.51 -6.40 23.50
N VAL A 311 28.89 -5.89 24.57
CA VAL A 311 28.36 -6.74 25.66
C VAL A 311 27.26 -7.66 25.13
N HIS A 312 26.35 -7.14 24.31
CA HIS A 312 25.30 -7.94 23.72
C HIS A 312 25.84 -9.02 22.77
N GLN A 313 26.84 -8.67 21.94
CA GLN A 313 27.53 -9.61 21.06
C GLN A 313 28.23 -10.73 21.85
N ALA A 314 28.86 -10.41 22.98
CA ALA A 314 29.48 -11.42 23.85
C ALA A 314 28.45 -12.39 24.42
N ALA A 315 27.28 -11.90 24.86
CA ALA A 315 26.20 -12.74 25.35
C ALA A 315 25.65 -13.67 24.25
N LEU A 316 25.48 -13.18 23.02
CA LEU A 316 25.06 -14.01 21.89
C LEU A 316 26.06 -15.13 21.56
N LEU A 317 27.36 -14.83 21.63
CA LEU A 317 28.42 -15.83 21.45
C LEU A 317 28.42 -16.87 22.56
N GLU A 318 28.13 -16.48 23.80
CA GLU A 318 27.96 -17.42 24.91
C GLU A 318 26.79 -18.37 24.65
N HIS A 319 25.63 -17.85 24.26
CA HIS A 319 24.45 -18.66 23.90
C HIS A 319 24.76 -19.70 22.82
N ILE A 320 25.52 -19.35 21.77
CA ILE A 320 25.93 -20.29 20.72
C ILE A 320 26.67 -21.51 21.28
N VAL A 321 27.47 -21.32 22.32
CA VAL A 321 28.31 -22.37 22.91
C VAL A 321 27.55 -23.16 23.98
N THR A 322 26.75 -22.49 24.81
CA THR A 322 26.10 -23.10 25.97
C THR A 322 24.80 -23.81 25.64
N ASP A 323 24.03 -23.27 24.70
CA ASP A 323 22.64 -23.66 24.52
C ASP A 323 22.49 -24.67 23.37
N GLN A 324 21.81 -25.78 23.64
CA GLN A 324 21.51 -26.77 22.61
C GLN A 324 20.38 -26.29 21.70
N ARG A 325 20.65 -26.29 20.39
CA ARG A 325 19.65 -26.00 19.34
C ARG A 325 19.30 -27.28 18.59
N TYR A 326 18.02 -27.42 18.28
CA TYR A 326 17.52 -28.50 17.45
C TYR A 326 17.23 -27.94 16.07
N TYR A 327 17.85 -28.52 15.04
CA TYR A 327 17.66 -28.08 13.67
C TYR A 327 16.30 -28.56 13.14
N SER A 328 15.59 -27.64 12.46
CA SER A 328 14.37 -27.96 11.73
C SER A 328 14.64 -28.96 10.61
N GLU A 329 13.71 -29.89 10.41
CA GLU A 329 13.66 -30.70 9.18
C GLU A 329 13.03 -29.89 8.04
N TYR A 330 13.33 -30.25 6.80
CA TYR A 330 12.78 -29.61 5.61
C TYR A 330 11.92 -30.60 4.84
N PHE A 331 10.71 -30.17 4.48
CA PHE A 331 9.71 -31.01 3.81
C PHE A 331 9.41 -30.45 2.42
N ARG A 332 9.45 -31.31 1.40
CA ARG A 332 9.04 -30.94 0.05
C ARG A 332 7.56 -31.23 -0.13
N VAL A 333 6.78 -30.17 -0.35
CA VAL A 333 5.32 -30.25 -0.55
C VAL A 333 5.01 -29.87 -1.99
N ALA A 334 4.17 -30.67 -2.65
CA ALA A 334 3.76 -30.45 -4.03
C ALA A 334 2.24 -30.44 -4.11
N PHE A 335 1.67 -29.35 -4.63
CA PHE A 335 0.23 -29.14 -4.69
C PHE A 335 -0.31 -29.51 -6.07
N TYR A 336 -0.99 -30.66 -6.15
CA TYR A 336 -1.60 -31.15 -7.40
C TYR A 336 -3.12 -31.25 -7.26
N GLY A 337 -3.86 -30.83 -8.30
CA GLY A 337 -5.33 -30.91 -8.32
C GLY A 337 -6.01 -29.57 -8.09
N ASN A 338 -7.14 -29.56 -7.37
CA ASN A 338 -8.01 -28.40 -7.25
C ASN A 338 -7.57 -27.40 -6.17
N PHE A 339 -6.31 -26.96 -6.23
CA PHE A 339 -5.75 -25.91 -5.36
C PHE A 339 -5.91 -24.52 -6.00
N PRO A 340 -5.85 -23.42 -5.21
CA PRO A 340 -5.81 -22.06 -5.71
C PRO A 340 -4.69 -21.87 -6.75
N ALA A 341 -4.88 -20.96 -7.71
CA ALA A 341 -3.89 -20.70 -8.77
C ALA A 341 -2.51 -20.30 -8.23
N ALA A 342 -2.46 -19.79 -7.00
CA ALA A 342 -1.23 -19.46 -6.30
C ALA A 342 -0.34 -20.69 -6.01
N LEU A 343 -0.93 -21.86 -5.74
CA LEU A 343 -0.26 -23.08 -5.29
C LEU A 343 -0.29 -24.22 -6.32
N ARG A 344 -1.32 -24.25 -7.19
CA ARG A 344 -1.53 -25.33 -8.15
C ARG A 344 -0.31 -25.58 -9.04
N ASP A 345 0.07 -26.85 -9.14
CA ASP A 345 1.21 -27.37 -9.91
C ASP A 345 2.57 -26.78 -9.48
N LYS A 346 2.66 -26.26 -8.25
CA LYS A 346 3.90 -25.77 -7.65
C LYS A 346 4.41 -26.69 -6.55
N GLN A 347 5.71 -26.58 -6.32
CA GLN A 347 6.43 -27.31 -5.29
C GLN A 347 7.15 -26.32 -4.40
N PHE A 348 7.06 -26.53 -3.10
CA PHE A 348 7.68 -25.69 -2.09
C PHE A 348 8.49 -26.54 -1.12
N ILE A 349 9.50 -25.91 -0.51
CA ILE A 349 10.27 -26.50 0.57
C ILE A 349 9.84 -25.77 1.84
N TYR A 350 9.16 -26.50 2.72
CA TYR A 350 8.74 -26.02 4.02
C TYR A 350 9.82 -26.33 5.05
N ARG A 351 10.11 -25.36 5.91
CA ARG A 351 10.93 -25.56 7.09
C ARG A 351 9.98 -25.92 8.24
N GLY A 352 10.14 -27.09 8.83
CA GLY A 352 9.32 -27.53 9.95
C GLY A 352 9.62 -26.76 11.25
N TYR A 353 8.67 -26.80 12.18
CA TYR A 353 8.85 -26.29 13.53
C TYR A 353 9.93 -27.08 14.30
N GLU A 354 10.39 -26.53 15.44
CA GLU A 354 11.29 -27.27 16.32
C GLU A 354 10.64 -28.61 16.70
N TRP A 355 11.35 -29.71 16.45
CA TRP A 355 10.91 -31.10 16.69
C TRP A 355 9.81 -31.64 15.79
N GLU A 356 9.34 -30.88 14.81
CA GLU A 356 8.35 -31.38 13.86
C GLU A 356 8.95 -32.49 13.01
N LYS A 357 8.31 -33.66 13.06
CA LYS A 357 8.67 -34.83 12.27
C LYS A 357 7.65 -35.03 11.17
N PHE A 358 8.07 -35.75 10.12
CA PHE A 358 7.21 -36.04 8.96
C PHE A 358 5.79 -36.53 9.31
N GLY A 359 5.63 -37.34 10.36
CA GLY A 359 4.31 -37.85 10.76
C GLY A 359 3.39 -36.83 11.46
N ALA A 360 3.94 -35.74 11.97
CA ALA A 360 3.20 -34.65 12.61
C ALA A 360 3.04 -33.43 11.69
N PHE A 361 3.86 -33.34 10.63
CA PHE A 361 3.80 -32.26 9.64
C PHE A 361 2.49 -32.30 8.86
N SER A 362 1.77 -31.18 8.90
CA SER A 362 0.63 -30.90 8.01
C SER A 362 0.93 -29.61 7.26
N PRO A 363 1.00 -29.65 5.92
CA PRO A 363 1.22 -28.46 5.08
C PRO A 363 0.00 -27.56 4.96
#